data_AF-A0A1L5KME2-F1
#
_entry.id   AF-A0A1L5KME2-F1
#
_cell.length_a   1.000
_cell.length_b   1.000
_cell.length_c   1.000
_cell.angle_alpha   90.00
_cell.angle_beta   90.00
_cell.angle_gamma   90.00
#
_symmetry.space_group_name_H-M   'P 1'
#
loop_
_entity.id
_entity.type
_entity.pdbx_description
1 polymer ?
#
loop_
_entity_poly.entity_id
_entity_poly.type
_entity_poly.pdbx_seq_one_letter_code
_entity_poly.pdbx_strand_id
1 'polypeptide(L)' 'PVLQQLSIAISSLQRAVFERTWMGDEANMPQTLQEHKALFDAIRHQDGDAAEQAALTMIASSTRRLKEIT' A
#
# COMPACT_ATOMS: atom_id res chain seq x y z
N PRO A 1 -16.31 -0.46 -19.15
CA PRO A 1 -15.10 -0.48 -20.03
C PRO A 1 -14.04 -1.45 -19.49
N VAL A 2 -13.27 -2.12 -20.36
CA VAL A 2 -12.30 -3.18 -19.99
C VAL A 2 -11.28 -2.71 -18.95
N LEU A 3 -10.82 -1.45 -19.04
CA LEU A 3 -9.87 -0.86 -18.06
C LEU A 3 -10.39 -0.85 -16.61
N GLN A 4 -11.70 -0.68 -16.42
CA GLN A 4 -12.32 -0.67 -15.11
C GLN A 4 -12.35 -2.08 -14.48
N GLN A 5 -12.60 -3.10 -15.31
CA GLN A 5 -12.57 -4.50 -14.87
C GLN A 5 -11.15 -4.93 -14.52
N LEU A 6 -10.15 -4.48 -15.29
CA LEU A 6 -8.74 -4.73 -14.99
C LEU A 6 -8.33 -4.10 -13.65
N SER A 7 -8.75 -2.87 -13.37
CA SER A 7 -8.46 -2.19 -12.11
C SER A 7 -9.06 -2.92 -10.90
N ILE A 8 -10.29 -3.44 -11.04
CA ILE A 8 -10.95 -4.22 -9.99
C ILE A 8 -10.20 -5.54 -9.73
N ALA A 9 -9.78 -6.23 -10.79
CA ALA A 9 -9.04 -7.49 -10.69
C ALA A 9 -7.67 -7.29 -10.02
N ILE A 10 -6.95 -6.24 -10.38
CA ILE A 10 -5.65 -5.90 -9.77
C ILE A 10 -5.81 -5.57 -8.29
N SER A 11 -6.81 -4.76 -7.93
CA SER A 11 -7.08 -4.39 -6.53
C SER A 11 -7.43 -5.61 -5.68
N SER A 12 -8.21 -6.54 -6.24
CA SER A 12 -8.58 -7.80 -5.58
C SER A 12 -7.37 -8.70 -5.35
N LEU A 13 -6.47 -8.78 -6.34
CA LEU A 13 -5.24 -9.55 -6.23
C LEU A 13 -4.29 -8.97 -5.18
N GLN A 14 -4.09 -7.65 -5.20
CA GLN A 14 -3.26 -6.94 -4.21
C GLN A 14 -3.74 -7.20 -2.78
N ARG A 15 -5.06 -7.17 -2.57
CA ARG A 15 -5.66 -7.48 -1.27
C ARG A 15 -5.41 -8.94 -0.84
N ALA A 16 -5.61 -9.89 -1.75
CA ALA A 16 -5.39 -11.31 -1.45
C ALA A 16 -3.92 -11.64 -1.15
N VAL A 17 -2.98 -10.98 -1.83
CA VAL A 17 -1.55 -11.08 -1.53
C VAL A 17 -1.26 -10.53 -0.15
N PHE A 18 -1.77 -9.33 0.17
CA PHE A 18 -1.60 -8.69 1.47
C PHE A 18 -2.12 -9.57 2.62
N GLU A 19 -3.34 -10.09 2.50
CA GLU A 19 -3.96 -10.97 3.50
C GLU A 19 -3.13 -12.25 3.75
N ARG A 20 -2.41 -12.74 2.72
CA ARG A 20 -1.64 -13.98 2.79
C ARG A 20 -0.19 -13.80 3.22
N THR A 21 0.41 -12.65 2.97
CA THR A 21 1.79 -12.32 3.41
C THR A 21 1.82 -11.57 4.73
N TRP A 22 0.66 -11.37 5.34
CA TRP A 22 0.48 -10.67 6.60
C TRP A 22 1.23 -11.36 7.76
N MET A 23 2.10 -10.63 8.47
CA MET A 23 2.71 -11.05 9.75
C MET A 23 2.38 -9.99 10.82
N GLY A 24 1.60 -10.41 11.82
CA GLY A 24 0.98 -9.55 12.82
C GLY A 24 1.94 -8.94 13.83
N ASP A 25 2.39 -7.71 13.57
CA ASP A 25 2.80 -6.79 14.62
C ASP A 25 1.69 -5.73 14.77
N GLU A 26 0.91 -5.82 15.86
CA GLU A 26 -0.32 -5.05 16.08
C GLU A 26 -0.10 -3.53 16.07
N ALA A 27 1.10 -3.04 16.39
CA ALA A 27 1.41 -1.62 16.37
C ALA A 27 1.70 -1.08 14.96
N ASN A 28 2.26 -1.91 14.08
CA ASN A 28 2.67 -1.52 12.73
C ASN A 28 1.52 -1.60 11.71
N MET A 29 0.46 -2.31 12.07
CA MET A 29 -0.70 -2.54 11.21
C MET A 29 -1.45 -1.28 10.79
N PRO A 30 -1.90 -0.46 11.76
CA PRO A 30 -2.69 0.73 11.44
C PRO A 30 -1.90 1.68 10.53
N GLN A 31 -0.60 1.79 10.77
CA GLN A 31 0.31 2.63 9.99
C GLN A 31 0.48 2.10 8.56
N THR A 32 0.69 0.80 8.40
CA THR A 32 0.82 0.16 7.07
C THR A 32 -0.46 0.31 6.26
N LEU A 33 -1.63 0.05 6.86
CA LEU A 33 -2.92 0.22 6.19
C LEU A 33 -3.18 1.68 5.77
N GLN A 34 -2.77 2.64 6.61
CA GLN A 34 -2.89 4.06 6.29
C GLN A 34 -1.98 4.47 5.12
N GLU A 35 -0.72 4.00 5.11
CA GLU A 35 0.24 4.25 4.03
C GLU A 35 -0.25 3.68 2.69
N HIS A 36 -0.77 2.45 2.70
CA HIS A 36 -1.37 1.83 1.51
C HIS A 36 -2.63 2.54 1.04
N LYS A 37 -3.48 2.99 1.96
CA LYS A 37 -4.68 3.76 1.61
C LYS A 37 -4.32 5.09 0.95
N ALA A 38 -3.32 5.80 1.47
CA ALA A 38 -2.86 7.07 0.90
C ALA A 38 -2.34 6.90 -0.54
N LEU A 39 -1.53 5.85 -0.77
CA LEU A 39 -1.06 5.51 -2.11
C LEU A 39 -2.22 5.13 -3.06
N PHE A 40 -3.14 4.28 -2.59
CA PHE A 40 -4.31 3.89 -3.37
C PHE A 40 -5.18 5.09 -3.75
N ASP A 41 -5.45 5.98 -2.81
CA ASP A 41 -6.23 7.18 -3.05
C ASP A 41 -5.55 8.09 -4.08
N ALA A 42 -4.23 8.30 -3.98
CA ALA A 42 -3.49 9.11 -4.95
C ALA A 42 -3.55 8.53 -6.38
N ILE A 43 -3.36 7.21 -6.51
CA ILE A 43 -3.52 6.51 -7.80
C ILE A 43 -4.95 6.66 -8.34
N ARG A 44 -5.96 6.54 -7.47
CA ARG A 44 -7.38 6.65 -7.86
C ARG A 44 -7.74 8.05 -8.35
N HIS A 45 -7.11 9.08 -7.78
CA HIS A 45 -7.28 10.47 -8.22
C HIS A 45 -6.42 10.84 -9.43
N GLN A 46 -5.63 9.90 -9.96
CA GLN A 46 -4.69 10.12 -11.07
C GLN A 46 -3.66 11.22 -10.76
N ASP A 47 -3.34 11.39 -9.49
CA ASP A 47 -2.31 12.33 -9.02
C ASP A 47 -0.98 11.57 -8.92
N GLY A 48 -0.18 11.68 -9.99
CA GLY A 48 1.09 10.97 -10.12
C GLY A 48 2.12 11.40 -9.08
N ASP A 49 2.21 12.70 -8.81
CA ASP A 49 3.16 13.26 -7.84
C ASP A 49 2.79 12.83 -6.42
N ALA A 50 1.49 12.86 -6.08
CA ALA A 50 1.01 12.37 -4.78
C ALA A 50 1.21 10.86 -4.63
N ALA A 51 1.04 10.07 -5.70
CA ALA A 51 1.26 8.63 -5.68
C ALA A 51 2.73 8.29 -5.49
N GLU A 52 3.64 8.99 -6.18
CA GLU A 52 5.08 8.83 -5.99
C GLU A 52 5.48 9.18 -4.56
N GLN A 53 5.02 10.31 -4.03
CA GLN A 53 5.34 10.73 -2.67
C GLN A 53 4.79 9.73 -1.62
N ALA A 54 3.58 9.20 -1.81
CA ALA A 54 3.00 8.19 -0.94
C ALA A 54 3.79 6.87 -0.99
N ALA A 55 4.23 6.45 -2.17
CA ALA A 55 5.08 5.27 -2.34
C ALA A 55 6.44 5.43 -1.66
N LEU A 56 7.12 6.57 -1.86
CA LEU A 56 8.40 6.87 -1.20
C LEU A 56 8.27 6.87 0.32
N THR A 57 7.19 7.46 0.83
CA THR A 57 6.90 7.50 2.27
C THR A 57 6.71 6.09 2.84
N MET A 58 5.92 5.26 2.16
CA MET A 58 5.68 3.86 2.55
C MET A 58 6.97 3.02 2.54
N ILE A 59 7.84 3.21 1.54
CA ILE A 59 9.15 2.52 1.45
C ILE A 59 10.07 2.95 2.59
N ALA A 60 10.17 4.27 2.85
CA ALA A 60 11.02 4.80 3.92
C ALA A 60 10.54 4.31 5.30
N SER A 61 9.23 4.31 5.52
CA SER A 61 8.59 3.85 6.75
C SER A 61 8.85 2.36 6.99
N SER A 62 8.63 1.52 5.97
CA SER A 62 8.88 0.07 6.04
C SER A 62 10.35 -0.27 6.23
N THR A 63 11.25 0.47 5.57
CA THR A 63 12.71 0.31 5.73
C THR A 63 13.18 0.66 7.14
N ARG A 64 12.60 1.71 7.74
CA ARG A 64 12.90 2.09 9.13
C ARG A 64 12.45 1.01 10.10
N ARG A 65 11.20 0.55 9.98
CA ARG A 65 10.63 -0.51 10.84
C ARG A 65 11.44 -1.81 10.76
N LEU A 66 11.92 -2.18 9.56
CA LEU A 66 12.77 -3.36 9.40
C LEU A 66 14.07 -3.25 10.21
N LYS A 67 14.73 -2.08 10.17
CA LYS A 67 15.96 -1.83 10.94
C LYS A 67 15.77 -1.81 12.45
N GLU A 68 14.55 -1.53 12.93
CA GLU A 68 14.24 -1.51 14.36
C GLU A 68 14.02 -2.93 14.92
N ILE A 69 13.80 -3.93 14.05
CA ILE A 69 13.53 -5.32 14.43
C ILE A 69 14.79 -6.21 14.28
N THR A 70 15.78 -5.81 13.48
CA THR A 70 17.06 -6.52 13.23
C THR A 70 18.25 -5.87 13.94
#